data_AF-A0A842W266-F1
#
_entry.id   AF-A0A842W266-F1
#
_cell.length_a   1.000
_cell.length_b   1.000
_cell.length_c   1.000
_cell.angle_alpha   90.00
_cell.angle_beta   90.00
_cell.angle_gamma   90.00
#
_symmetry.space_group_name_H-M   'P 1'
#
loop_
_entity.id
_entity.type
_entity.pdbx_description
1 polymer ?
#
loop_
_entity_poly.entity_id
_entity_poly.type
_entity_poly.pdbx_seq_one_letter_code
_entity_poly.pdbx_strand_id
1 'polypeptide(L)'
;MDKDRLLKEAQLIAQNFSFFMVKGQLSHLYGYIYETDDGKKYAMDIIFDEDFPEEPPQLSFRQEIPNLPAEIELETLNSWTENSHVVDVVAELAGIVKMAVKGEQSLPQMEEIPKQQPVLQEETEKEGKGKPEHPKPPSVGSLDSPSQPEQPESESQDMTASEDSSQDEEYVTPDLNAYPDDNVTEYITPQEYPQWKPEDLPEQIIQEEQPDVKQEPEQSTKETTTEKEESKQETEYSPEEIIDTQDQEDVKLATEAVLIQQEYAMDYIENSLSKVEIYLTITIEQTFIIKIDFEDYPERPKLDLPQGLQKMVGDINEYLEILKKWNKDNPPHVVEIIRELESKLWFLSELELEAKMITGEYKAEMIDGFISKLNVTIYTYGFKEYTLKVDISNYPAPPKIEFPDELKQLVETPIENVKGYKNWKRKESHTVEVLREIQWLIDKNSRINFELKLLRGGMKEVNFNASENSIYVKLSGKMKTEGVVFDFKVELPADYPVGVPKIELKSELEGREDLREKLVSQIGSFRTGWHQFNYLIDLFNQISKAIFEVSVISCVICHKIECPQCGLKISASNPDEQCQVSCPSCERLYHKSCWNQTIASFKKCGFCLRPPPPNMMHVD
;
A
#
# COMPACT_ATOMS: atom_id res chain seq x y z
N MET A 1 14.95 6.98 -20.94
CA MET A 1 14.54 6.41 -19.64
C MET A 1 13.95 5.03 -19.88
N ASP A 2 14.67 3.99 -19.50
CA ASP A 2 14.19 2.61 -19.56
C ASP A 2 13.15 2.37 -18.45
N LYS A 3 11.88 2.23 -18.83
CA LYS A 3 10.75 2.11 -17.88
C LYS A 3 10.74 0.77 -17.13
N ASP A 4 11.20 -0.30 -17.77
CA ASP A 4 11.22 -1.63 -17.14
C ASP A 4 12.33 -1.69 -16.10
N ARG A 5 13.50 -1.11 -16.43
CA ARG A 5 14.59 -0.93 -15.46
C ARG A 5 14.15 -0.06 -14.28
N LEU A 6 13.49 1.06 -14.55
CA LEU A 6 12.98 1.98 -13.52
C LEU A 6 11.99 1.30 -12.56
N LEU A 7 11.03 0.55 -13.10
CA LEU A 7 10.05 -0.18 -12.29
C LEU A 7 10.74 -1.23 -11.40
N LYS A 8 11.72 -1.95 -11.94
CA LYS A 8 12.51 -2.94 -11.19
C LYS A 8 13.29 -2.29 -10.05
N GLU A 9 13.94 -1.14 -10.28
CA GLU A 9 14.62 -0.40 -9.21
C GLU A 9 13.64 0.09 -8.15
N ALA A 10 12.50 0.66 -8.55
CA ALA A 10 11.48 1.12 -7.60
C ALA A 10 10.97 -0.02 -6.70
N GLN A 11 10.78 -1.23 -7.26
CA GLN A 11 10.42 -2.43 -6.50
C GLN A 11 11.54 -2.85 -5.53
N LEU A 12 12.79 -2.90 -5.98
CA LEU A 12 13.93 -3.25 -5.13
C LEU A 12 14.10 -2.27 -3.97
N ILE A 13 13.95 -0.97 -4.23
CA ILE A 13 13.99 0.06 -3.19
C ILE A 13 12.84 -0.14 -2.21
N ALA A 14 11.61 -0.32 -2.68
CA ALA A 14 10.43 -0.51 -1.82
C ALA A 14 10.48 -1.79 -0.97
N GLN A 15 11.18 -2.84 -1.43
CA GLN A 15 11.40 -4.07 -0.67
C GLN A 15 12.37 -3.88 0.50
N ASN A 16 13.35 -3.00 0.36
CA ASN A 16 14.41 -2.80 1.36
C ASN A 16 14.19 -1.55 2.22
N PHE A 17 13.45 -0.57 1.70
CA PHE A 17 13.26 0.75 2.30
C PHE A 17 11.81 1.22 2.15
N SER A 18 11.35 2.11 3.03
CA SER A 18 10.00 2.65 2.99
C SER A 18 9.87 3.81 2.01
N PHE A 19 9.93 3.53 0.70
CA PHE A 19 9.74 4.49 -0.39
C PHE A 19 8.42 4.30 -1.13
N PHE A 20 7.89 5.41 -1.65
CA PHE A 20 6.64 5.46 -2.40
C PHE A 20 6.73 6.47 -3.55
N MET A 21 5.90 6.26 -4.58
CA MET A 21 5.87 7.14 -5.76
C MET A 21 5.24 8.50 -5.43
N VAL A 22 5.86 9.57 -5.89
CA VAL A 22 5.32 10.93 -5.74
C VAL A 22 4.40 11.22 -6.91
N LYS A 23 3.14 11.60 -6.63
CA LYS A 23 2.11 11.91 -7.65
C LYS A 23 1.89 10.78 -8.69
N GLY A 24 2.19 9.53 -8.33
CA GLY A 24 2.08 8.39 -9.25
C GLY A 24 3.14 8.34 -10.35
N GLN A 25 4.21 9.14 -10.24
CA GLN A 25 5.32 9.12 -11.19
C GLN A 25 6.43 8.19 -10.68
N LEU A 26 6.73 7.13 -11.44
CA LEU A 26 7.81 6.18 -11.13
C LEU A 26 9.20 6.84 -11.13
N SER A 27 9.37 7.94 -11.86
CA SER A 27 10.62 8.71 -11.93
C SER A 27 10.88 9.57 -10.69
N HIS A 28 9.95 9.61 -9.73
CA HIS A 28 10.13 10.35 -8.48
C HIS A 28 9.63 9.51 -7.30
N LEU A 29 10.58 8.99 -6.52
CA LEU A 29 10.30 8.27 -5.29
C LEU A 29 10.61 9.15 -4.08
N TYR A 30 9.78 9.06 -3.04
CA TYR A 30 9.98 9.72 -1.76
C TYR A 30 9.79 8.71 -0.65
N GLY A 31 10.66 8.73 0.35
CA GLY A 31 10.64 7.72 1.41
C GLY A 31 11.58 8.03 2.54
N TYR A 32 11.74 7.05 3.42
CA TYR A 32 12.66 7.11 4.56
C TYR A 32 13.84 6.16 4.35
N ILE A 33 15.05 6.71 4.43
CA ILE A 33 16.29 5.93 4.32
C ILE A 33 16.73 5.33 5.66
N TYR A 34 16.33 5.96 6.76
CA TYR A 34 16.70 5.55 8.12
C TYR A 34 15.68 6.06 9.13
N GLU A 35 15.37 5.24 10.12
CA GLU A 35 14.55 5.57 11.29
C GLU A 35 15.35 5.19 12.53
N THR A 36 15.50 6.14 13.45
CA THR A 36 16.18 5.91 14.73
C THR A 36 15.26 5.21 15.72
N ASP A 37 15.85 4.65 16.78
CA ASP A 37 15.12 3.94 17.84
C ASP A 37 14.08 4.83 18.59
N ASP A 38 14.24 6.16 18.53
CA ASP A 38 13.28 7.14 19.06
C ASP A 38 12.17 7.54 18.06
N GLY A 39 12.12 6.89 16.89
CA GLY A 39 11.11 7.09 15.86
C GLY A 39 11.34 8.33 14.97
N LYS A 40 12.53 8.95 15.04
CA LYS A 40 12.87 10.05 14.13
C LYS A 40 13.24 9.50 12.75
N LYS A 41 12.51 9.93 11.74
CA LYS A 41 12.66 9.48 10.34
C LYS A 41 13.50 10.45 9.52
N TYR A 42 14.37 9.91 8.68
CA TYR A 42 15.21 10.66 7.76
C TYR A 42 14.73 10.44 6.33
N ALA A 43 14.04 11.46 5.80
CA ALA A 43 13.38 11.39 4.50
C ALA A 43 14.27 11.85 3.35
N MET A 44 14.12 11.21 2.19
CA MET A 44 14.88 11.49 0.98
C MET A 44 13.99 11.38 -0.26
N ASP A 45 14.25 12.22 -1.26
CA ASP A 45 13.72 12.11 -2.61
C ASP A 45 14.76 11.46 -3.54
N ILE A 46 14.31 10.54 -4.39
CA ILE A 46 15.08 9.91 -5.49
C ILE A 46 14.40 10.32 -6.79
N ILE A 47 15.12 11.05 -7.64
CA ILE A 47 14.61 11.56 -8.92
C ILE A 47 15.42 10.90 -10.05
N PHE A 48 14.72 10.21 -10.94
CA PHE A 48 15.32 9.56 -12.10
C PHE A 48 15.18 10.47 -13.32
N ASP A 49 16.32 10.88 -13.86
CA ASP A 49 16.38 11.71 -15.07
C ASP A 49 16.09 10.91 -16.34
N GLU A 50 15.87 11.62 -17.45
CA GLU A 50 15.52 11.01 -18.74
C GLU A 50 16.60 10.05 -19.26
N ASP A 51 17.86 10.23 -18.86
CA ASP A 51 19.01 9.45 -19.31
C ASP A 51 19.26 8.20 -18.44
N PHE A 52 18.42 7.90 -17.45
CA PHE A 52 18.52 6.67 -16.66
C PHE A 52 18.31 5.40 -17.53
N PRO A 53 19.17 4.35 -17.42
CA PRO A 53 20.19 4.11 -16.37
C PRO A 53 21.63 4.55 -16.70
N GLU A 54 21.86 5.26 -17.81
CA GLU A 54 23.21 5.71 -18.21
C GLU A 54 23.76 6.72 -17.19
N GLU A 55 22.91 7.62 -16.71
CA GLU A 55 23.20 8.53 -15.59
C GLU A 55 22.53 8.05 -14.29
N PRO A 56 23.18 8.23 -13.12
CA PRO A 56 22.59 7.88 -11.84
C PRO A 56 21.42 8.80 -11.47
N PRO A 57 20.50 8.35 -10.60
CA PRO A 57 19.43 9.23 -10.11
C PRO A 57 19.97 10.34 -9.20
N GLN A 58 19.24 11.46 -9.15
CA GLN A 58 19.51 12.54 -8.22
C GLN A 58 18.92 12.21 -6.83
N LEU A 59 19.73 12.39 -5.79
CA LEU A 59 19.34 12.13 -4.41
C LEU A 59 19.30 13.47 -3.65
N SER A 60 18.20 13.73 -2.92
CA SER A 60 18.09 14.95 -2.13
C SER A 60 17.39 14.73 -0.78
N PHE A 61 17.92 15.36 0.27
CA PHE A 61 17.34 15.33 1.60
C PHE A 61 16.43 16.54 1.82
N ARG A 62 15.24 16.32 2.38
CA ARG A 62 14.33 17.43 2.75
C ARG A 62 14.69 18.11 4.07
N GLN A 63 15.53 17.46 4.87
CA GLN A 63 15.92 17.94 6.19
C GLN A 63 17.42 17.80 6.38
N GLU A 64 18.02 18.75 7.06
CA GLU A 64 19.42 18.66 7.45
C GLU A 64 19.62 17.44 8.37
N ILE A 65 20.60 16.61 8.03
CA ILE A 65 20.97 15.44 8.82
C ILE A 65 22.13 15.85 9.73
N PRO A 66 21.99 15.76 11.06
CA PRO A 66 23.05 16.15 11.99
C PRO A 66 24.35 15.42 11.70
N ASN A 67 25.46 16.16 11.69
CA ASN A 67 26.82 15.66 11.46
C ASN A 67 27.08 15.02 10.09
N LEU A 68 26.13 15.11 9.15
CA LEU A 68 26.36 14.67 7.79
C LEU A 68 27.20 15.74 7.07
N PRO A 69 28.31 15.37 6.39
CA PRO A 69 29.09 16.33 5.64
C PRO A 69 28.26 16.94 4.51
N ALA A 70 28.55 18.19 4.14
CA ALA A 70 27.85 18.89 3.08
C ALA A 70 28.00 18.21 1.70
N GLU A 71 29.09 17.47 1.52
CA GLU A 71 29.40 16.69 0.33
C GLU A 71 29.64 15.25 0.77
N ILE A 72 28.85 14.31 0.23
CA ILE A 72 28.91 12.88 0.55
C ILE A 72 29.45 12.18 -0.68
N GLU A 73 30.61 11.56 -0.56
CA GLU A 73 31.16 10.70 -1.60
C GLU A 73 30.58 9.29 -1.40
N LEU A 74 29.82 8.80 -2.39
CA LEU A 74 29.29 7.45 -2.41
C LEU A 74 30.08 6.63 -3.42
N GLU A 75 30.70 5.53 -2.98
CA GLU A 75 31.50 4.66 -3.85
C GLU A 75 30.63 4.07 -4.97
N THR A 76 29.40 3.66 -4.65
CA THR A 76 28.44 3.13 -5.61
C THR A 76 28.02 4.15 -6.67
N LEU A 77 27.93 5.43 -6.30
CA LEU A 77 27.60 6.51 -7.23
C LEU A 77 28.81 6.92 -8.09
N ASN A 78 30.01 6.96 -7.49
CA ASN A 78 31.25 7.30 -8.18
C ASN A 78 31.69 6.22 -9.19
N SER A 79 31.25 4.98 -8.97
CA SER A 79 31.50 3.84 -9.87
C SER A 79 30.26 3.47 -10.70
N TRP A 80 29.33 4.41 -10.87
CA TRP A 80 28.07 4.16 -11.58
C TRP A 80 28.30 3.69 -13.02
N THR A 81 27.52 2.68 -13.38
CA THR A 81 27.41 2.09 -14.73
C THR A 81 25.95 1.70 -14.98
N GLU A 82 25.54 1.48 -16.23
CA GLU A 82 24.18 1.05 -16.60
C GLU A 82 23.69 -0.23 -15.88
N ASN A 83 24.63 -1.07 -15.39
CA ASN A 83 24.30 -2.28 -14.63
C ASN A 83 24.15 -2.05 -13.12
N SER A 84 24.42 -0.86 -12.63
CA SER A 84 24.40 -0.51 -11.20
C SER A 84 22.96 -0.39 -10.71
N HIS A 85 22.73 -0.74 -9.45
CA HIS A 85 21.41 -0.67 -8.84
C HIS A 85 21.29 0.53 -7.90
N VAL A 86 20.16 1.23 -7.96
CA VAL A 86 19.89 2.39 -7.11
C VAL A 86 19.71 1.95 -5.66
N VAL A 87 19.18 0.74 -5.42
CA VAL A 87 19.05 0.19 -4.06
C VAL A 87 20.40 0.08 -3.33
N ASP A 88 21.49 -0.19 -4.05
CA ASP A 88 22.84 -0.28 -3.48
C ASP A 88 23.34 1.11 -3.03
N VAL A 89 23.07 2.14 -3.83
CA VAL A 89 23.37 3.55 -3.49
C VAL A 89 22.57 3.99 -2.26
N VAL A 90 21.28 3.65 -2.21
CA VAL A 90 20.41 3.96 -1.07
C VAL A 90 20.88 3.24 0.20
N ALA A 91 21.33 1.99 0.08
CA ALA A 91 21.86 1.21 1.20
C ALA A 91 23.17 1.78 1.75
N GLU A 92 24.12 2.15 0.87
CA GLU A 92 25.37 2.82 1.27
C GLU A 92 25.06 4.13 2.01
N LEU A 93 24.19 4.97 1.42
CA LEU A 93 23.80 6.25 2.00
C LEU A 93 23.05 6.09 3.33
N ALA A 94 22.18 5.08 3.47
CA ALA A 94 21.52 4.74 4.73
C ALA A 94 22.53 4.36 5.82
N GLY A 95 23.59 3.63 5.46
CA GLY A 95 24.71 3.32 6.36
C GLY A 95 25.43 4.57 6.89
N ILE A 96 25.78 5.49 5.97
CA ILE A 96 26.44 6.76 6.32
C ILE A 96 25.54 7.61 7.23
N VAL A 97 24.26 7.74 6.89
CA VAL A 97 23.29 8.51 7.68
C VAL A 97 23.10 7.91 9.07
N LYS A 98 22.99 6.57 9.16
CA LYS A 98 22.91 5.87 10.45
C LYS A 98 24.10 6.19 11.35
N MET A 99 25.31 6.21 10.81
CA MET A 99 26.50 6.57 11.60
C MET A 99 26.54 8.04 12.00
N ALA A 100 26.24 8.95 11.07
CA ALA A 100 26.23 10.39 11.32
C ALA A 100 25.26 10.76 12.45
N VAL A 101 24.08 10.12 12.45
CA VAL A 101 23.06 10.30 13.49
C VAL A 101 23.48 9.68 14.83
N LYS A 102 24.20 8.56 14.83
CA LYS A 102 24.75 7.95 16.06
C LYS A 102 25.99 8.67 16.60
N GLY A 103 26.63 9.54 15.80
CA GLY A 103 27.86 10.23 16.16
C GLY A 103 29.10 9.32 16.17
N GLU A 104 29.07 8.20 15.45
CA GLU A 104 30.19 7.27 15.33
C GLU A 104 31.15 7.75 14.22
N GLN A 105 32.42 8.00 14.57
CA GLN A 105 33.41 8.60 13.64
C GLN A 105 34.15 7.58 12.75
N SER A 106 33.85 6.28 12.84
CA SER A 106 34.57 5.24 12.10
C SER A 106 33.61 4.41 11.25
N LEU A 107 33.81 4.40 9.93
CA LEU A 107 33.05 3.56 8.98
C LEU A 107 33.15 2.09 9.41
N PRO A 108 32.03 1.41 9.73
CA PRO A 108 32.04 -0.04 9.83
C PRO A 108 32.36 -0.59 8.43
N GLN A 109 33.24 -1.60 8.38
CA GLN A 109 33.43 -2.36 7.15
C GLN A 109 32.07 -2.96 6.76
N MET A 110 31.55 -2.62 5.58
CA MET A 110 30.28 -3.19 5.10
C MET A 110 30.38 -4.71 5.15
N GLU A 111 29.53 -5.36 5.94
CA GLU A 111 29.29 -6.78 5.81
C GLU A 111 28.64 -6.99 4.43
N GLU A 112 29.26 -7.83 3.59
CA GLU A 112 28.75 -8.13 2.25
C GLU A 112 27.30 -8.58 2.35
N ILE A 113 26.40 -7.87 1.66
CA ILE A 113 25.02 -8.33 1.43
C ILE A 113 25.12 -9.74 0.83
N PRO A 114 24.41 -10.76 1.36
CA PRO A 114 24.46 -12.10 0.82
C PRO A 114 24.11 -12.08 -0.66
N LYS A 115 25.11 -12.30 -1.52
CA LYS A 115 24.92 -12.42 -2.97
C LYS A 115 23.96 -13.59 -3.19
N GLN A 116 22.71 -13.30 -3.56
CA GLN A 116 21.78 -14.32 -4.03
C GLN A 116 22.42 -14.96 -5.28
N GLN A 117 22.67 -16.27 -5.21
CA GLN A 117 23.21 -17.01 -6.35
C GLN A 117 22.23 -16.94 -7.51
N PRO A 118 22.66 -16.57 -8.73
CA PRO A 118 21.80 -16.61 -9.89
C PRO A 118 21.47 -18.07 -10.22
N VAL A 119 20.18 -18.38 -10.27
CA VAL A 119 19.65 -19.60 -10.88
C VAL A 119 20.01 -19.56 -12.36
N LEU A 120 20.92 -20.42 -12.80
CA LEU A 120 21.26 -20.61 -14.20
C LEU A 120 20.02 -21.07 -14.98
N GLN A 121 19.58 -20.25 -15.93
CA GLN A 121 18.82 -20.72 -17.09
C GLN A 121 19.77 -20.72 -18.29
N GLU A 122 20.00 -21.91 -18.86
CA GLU A 122 20.76 -22.11 -20.08
C GLU A 122 19.95 -21.61 -21.29
N GLU A 123 20.41 -20.55 -21.94
CA GLU A 123 20.03 -20.25 -23.33
C GLU A 123 21.22 -20.51 -24.27
N THR A 124 20.99 -21.41 -25.22
CA THR A 124 21.93 -21.78 -26.28
C THR A 124 22.01 -20.71 -27.36
N GLU A 125 23.18 -20.07 -27.52
CA GLU A 125 23.50 -19.25 -28.69
C GLU A 125 24.00 -20.10 -29.88
N LYS A 126 23.58 -19.71 -31.10
CA LYS A 126 24.13 -20.17 -32.38
C LYS A 126 24.97 -19.07 -33.03
N GLU A 127 26.17 -19.46 -33.45
CA GLU A 127 27.19 -18.67 -34.14
C GLU A 127 26.73 -18.06 -35.49
N GLY A 128 27.27 -16.87 -35.80
CA GLY A 128 27.25 -16.28 -37.14
C GLY A 128 28.41 -15.30 -37.36
N LYS A 129 29.40 -15.71 -38.18
CA LYS A 129 30.65 -15.02 -38.54
C LYS A 129 30.47 -13.76 -39.41
N GLY A 130 31.40 -12.80 -39.30
CA GLY A 130 31.79 -11.92 -40.42
C GLY A 130 32.52 -10.60 -40.10
N LYS A 131 33.86 -10.60 -40.20
CA LYS A 131 34.79 -9.43 -40.33
C LYS A 131 34.76 -8.88 -41.81
N PRO A 132 35.47 -7.82 -42.27
CA PRO A 132 36.35 -6.83 -41.60
C PRO A 132 36.39 -5.34 -42.13
N GLU A 133 37.00 -4.48 -41.31
CA GLU A 133 38.04 -3.42 -41.58
C GLU A 133 37.83 -2.10 -42.38
N HIS A 134 38.47 -1.05 -41.79
CA HIS A 134 39.09 0.20 -42.33
C HIS A 134 38.28 1.53 -42.34
N PRO A 135 38.94 2.73 -42.34
CA PRO A 135 39.87 3.28 -41.34
C PRO A 135 39.60 4.78 -40.98
N LYS A 136 40.24 5.28 -39.91
CA LYS A 136 40.30 6.71 -39.49
C LYS A 136 40.85 7.66 -40.58
N PRO A 137 40.50 8.96 -40.50
CA PRO A 137 41.51 10.04 -40.56
C PRO A 137 41.19 11.19 -39.54
N PRO A 138 41.91 12.34 -39.48
CA PRO A 138 42.72 12.68 -38.29
C PRO A 138 42.38 14.03 -37.63
N SER A 139 43.07 14.29 -36.52
CA SER A 139 43.05 15.51 -35.70
C SER A 139 43.59 16.78 -36.38
N VAL A 140 42.97 17.91 -36.05
CA VAL A 140 43.48 19.31 -36.15
C VAL A 140 42.73 20.05 -35.03
N GLY A 141 43.23 20.97 -34.21
CA GLY A 141 44.48 21.71 -34.05
C GLY A 141 44.16 22.90 -33.12
N SER A 142 45.07 23.25 -32.22
CA SER A 142 45.00 24.34 -31.24
C SER A 142 44.70 25.71 -31.83
N LEU A 143 44.26 26.69 -31.01
CA LEU A 143 44.66 28.11 -31.06
C LEU A 143 44.12 28.93 -29.85
N ASP A 144 45.07 29.45 -29.06
CA ASP A 144 45.21 30.81 -28.49
C ASP A 144 44.11 31.53 -27.67
N SER A 145 44.46 31.81 -26.41
CA SER A 145 44.13 32.99 -25.55
C SER A 145 44.42 34.34 -26.26
N PRO A 146 43.98 35.56 -25.82
CA PRO A 146 44.12 36.07 -24.44
C PRO A 146 43.22 37.26 -23.96
N SER A 147 43.47 37.65 -22.69
CA SER A 147 43.50 39.02 -22.14
C SER A 147 42.31 39.54 -21.30
N GLN A 148 42.62 39.79 -20.01
CA GLN A 148 41.95 40.74 -19.09
C GLN A 148 42.12 42.20 -19.57
N PRO A 149 41.39 43.16 -18.97
CA PRO A 149 41.98 43.89 -17.83
C PRO A 149 40.99 44.33 -16.71
N GLU A 150 41.56 44.35 -15.49
CA GLU A 150 41.47 45.29 -14.36
C GLU A 150 40.14 45.91 -13.84
N GLN A 151 40.09 45.96 -12.50
CA GLN A 151 39.05 46.41 -11.56
C GLN A 151 38.78 47.95 -11.60
N PRO A 152 37.76 48.45 -10.88
CA PRO A 152 37.99 48.80 -9.46
C PRO A 152 36.82 48.47 -8.50
N GLU A 153 37.20 48.44 -7.22
CA GLU A 153 36.41 48.22 -6.01
C GLU A 153 35.26 49.24 -5.82
N SER A 154 34.12 48.78 -5.30
CA SER A 154 33.24 49.62 -4.48
C SER A 154 32.43 48.77 -3.51
N GLU A 155 32.53 49.11 -2.23
CA GLU A 155 31.73 48.63 -1.11
C GLU A 155 30.25 48.99 -1.30
N SER A 156 29.33 48.04 -1.10
CA SER A 156 28.01 48.33 -0.52
C SER A 156 27.31 47.05 -0.07
N GLN A 157 26.58 47.19 1.03
CA GLN A 157 25.93 46.17 1.82
C GLN A 157 24.67 45.62 1.10
N ASP A 158 24.55 44.30 1.04
CA ASP A 158 23.40 43.59 0.48
C ASP A 158 22.39 43.24 1.59
N MET A 159 21.16 43.73 1.45
CA MET A 159 19.95 43.11 2.00
C MET A 159 19.01 42.83 0.83
N THR A 160 19.08 41.61 0.31
CA THR A 160 18.19 41.09 -0.73
C THR A 160 16.95 40.48 -0.08
N ALA A 161 15.79 41.10 -0.35
CA ALA A 161 14.49 40.46 -0.22
C ALA A 161 14.17 39.83 -1.58
N SER A 162 14.06 38.50 -1.62
CA SER A 162 13.74 37.74 -2.83
C SER A 162 12.27 37.91 -3.21
N GLU A 163 12.07 38.30 -4.46
CA GLU A 163 10.79 38.25 -5.19
C GLU A 163 10.49 36.80 -5.57
N ASP A 164 9.29 36.33 -5.21
CA ASP A 164 8.82 34.97 -5.49
C ASP A 164 7.97 34.99 -6.78
N SER A 165 8.49 34.38 -7.84
CA SER A 165 7.85 34.32 -9.16
C SER A 165 6.96 33.09 -9.27
N SER A 166 5.66 33.25 -9.05
CA SER A 166 4.65 32.23 -9.32
C SER A 166 4.39 32.12 -10.83
N GLN A 167 4.92 31.09 -11.48
CA GLN A 167 4.49 30.64 -12.80
C GLN A 167 3.26 29.72 -12.64
N ASP A 168 2.19 30.04 -13.36
CA ASP A 168 0.97 29.24 -13.45
C ASP A 168 1.25 27.95 -14.26
N GLU A 169 1.27 26.79 -13.60
CA GLU A 169 1.32 25.49 -14.27
C GLU A 169 -0.08 24.98 -14.62
N GLU A 170 -0.33 24.85 -15.92
CA GLU A 170 -1.52 24.27 -16.52
C GLU A 170 -1.48 22.73 -16.37
N TYR A 171 -2.41 22.18 -15.58
CA TYR A 171 -2.51 20.73 -15.34
C TYR A 171 -2.94 19.98 -16.61
N VAL A 172 -2.09 19.09 -17.11
CA VAL A 172 -2.44 18.08 -18.11
C VAL A 172 -2.78 16.76 -17.39
N THR A 173 -3.97 16.22 -17.64
CA THR A 173 -4.44 14.97 -17.03
C THR A 173 -3.96 13.75 -17.84
N PRO A 174 -3.63 12.60 -17.20
CA PRO A 174 -3.16 11.40 -17.90
C PRO A 174 -4.28 10.72 -18.71
N ASP A 175 -3.94 10.22 -19.91
CA ASP A 175 -4.84 9.44 -20.77
C ASP A 175 -5.01 8.01 -20.23
N LEU A 176 -6.19 7.71 -19.71
CA LEU A 176 -6.54 6.42 -19.08
C LEU A 176 -6.87 5.32 -20.09
N ASN A 177 -6.85 5.58 -21.41
CA ASN A 177 -7.06 4.54 -22.43
C ASN A 177 -5.80 3.73 -22.75
N ALA A 178 -4.68 3.98 -22.03
CA ALA A 178 -3.40 3.31 -22.26
C ALA A 178 -3.20 1.99 -21.46
N TYR A 179 -4.19 1.56 -20.67
CA TYR A 179 -4.13 0.28 -19.94
C TYR A 179 -4.86 -0.84 -20.70
N PRO A 180 -4.24 -2.02 -20.87
CA PRO A 180 -4.91 -3.18 -21.45
C PRO A 180 -6.03 -3.71 -20.53
N ASP A 181 -7.14 -4.16 -21.11
CA ASP A 181 -8.26 -4.80 -20.39
C ASP A 181 -7.78 -6.00 -19.57
N ASP A 182 -8.09 -6.03 -18.26
CA ASP A 182 -7.77 -7.08 -17.28
C ASP A 182 -8.47 -8.44 -17.53
N ASN A 183 -8.91 -8.71 -18.75
CA ASN A 183 -9.42 -10.03 -19.13
C ASN A 183 -8.27 -10.89 -19.65
N VAL A 184 -7.63 -11.65 -18.74
CA VAL A 184 -7.17 -13.06 -18.88
C VAL A 184 -6.03 -13.28 -17.86
N THR A 185 -6.40 -13.73 -16.67
CA THR A 185 -5.53 -14.59 -15.84
C THR A 185 -6.39 -15.75 -15.37
N GLU A 186 -6.26 -16.91 -16.03
CA GLU A 186 -6.83 -18.16 -15.55
C GLU A 186 -6.05 -18.58 -14.30
N TYR A 187 -6.59 -18.29 -13.12
CA TYR A 187 -6.12 -18.87 -11.87
C TYR A 187 -6.72 -20.28 -11.71
N ILE A 188 -5.85 -21.26 -11.46
CA ILE A 188 -6.22 -22.61 -11.02
C ILE A 188 -7.04 -22.47 -9.74
N THR A 189 -8.29 -22.95 -9.76
CA THR A 189 -9.20 -22.82 -8.61
C THR A 189 -8.96 -23.96 -7.61
N PRO A 190 -9.17 -23.76 -6.30
CA PRO A 190 -9.00 -24.80 -5.27
C PRO A 190 -9.81 -26.10 -5.47
N GLN A 191 -10.72 -26.13 -6.44
CA GLN A 191 -11.51 -27.30 -6.81
C GLN A 191 -10.74 -28.28 -7.73
N GLU A 192 -9.58 -27.85 -8.26
CA GLU A 192 -8.73 -28.64 -9.16
C GLU A 192 -7.63 -29.43 -8.42
N TYR A 193 -7.53 -29.29 -7.09
CA TYR A 193 -6.71 -30.18 -6.27
C TYR A 193 -7.35 -31.58 -6.15
N PRO A 194 -6.59 -32.67 -6.34
CA PRO A 194 -7.11 -34.01 -6.14
C PRO A 194 -7.55 -34.19 -4.67
N GLN A 195 -8.85 -34.39 -4.46
CA GLN A 195 -9.40 -34.77 -3.17
C GLN A 195 -8.98 -36.22 -2.86
N TRP A 196 -8.10 -36.39 -1.89
CA TRP A 196 -7.72 -37.70 -1.37
C TRP A 196 -8.95 -38.35 -0.75
N LYS A 197 -9.41 -39.47 -1.31
CA LYS A 197 -10.44 -40.29 -0.67
C LYS A 197 -9.76 -41.33 0.22
N PRO A 198 -10.35 -41.69 1.37
CA PRO A 198 -9.84 -42.78 2.22
C PRO A 198 -9.71 -44.14 1.51
N GLU A 199 -10.28 -44.27 0.31
CA GLU A 199 -10.29 -45.45 -0.56
C GLU A 199 -9.00 -45.62 -1.37
N ASP A 200 -8.14 -44.59 -1.44
CA ASP A 200 -6.92 -44.57 -2.26
C ASP A 200 -5.66 -45.08 -1.51
N LEU A 201 -5.82 -45.58 -0.28
CA LEU A 201 -4.75 -46.26 0.45
C LEU A 201 -4.63 -47.71 -0.03
N PRO A 202 -3.43 -48.19 -0.41
CA PRO A 202 -3.25 -49.57 -0.86
C PRO A 202 -3.51 -50.56 0.28
N GLU A 203 -4.63 -51.30 0.21
CA GLU A 203 -4.92 -52.50 0.99
C GLU A 203 -3.97 -53.65 0.58
N GLN A 204 -2.69 -53.61 0.96
CA GLN A 204 -1.84 -54.78 0.72
C GLN A 204 -0.52 -54.84 1.50
N ILE A 205 -0.54 -54.75 2.83
CA ILE A 205 0.51 -55.40 3.64
C ILE A 205 -0.14 -55.94 4.92
N ILE A 206 -0.33 -57.27 4.95
CA ILE A 206 -0.26 -58.22 6.08
C ILE A 206 -1.00 -59.49 5.60
N GLN A 207 -0.25 -60.45 5.07
CA GLN A 207 -0.58 -61.86 5.20
C GLN A 207 0.68 -62.59 5.64
N GLU A 208 0.61 -63.10 6.88
CA GLU A 208 1.53 -64.09 7.42
C GLU A 208 1.38 -65.39 6.62
N GLU A 209 2.47 -65.90 6.03
CA GLU A 209 2.59 -67.32 5.69
C GLU A 209 3.88 -67.88 6.31
N GLN A 210 3.69 -68.90 7.16
CA GLN A 210 4.73 -69.78 7.68
C GLN A 210 5.19 -70.79 6.61
N PRO A 211 6.37 -71.42 6.79
CA PRO A 211 7.12 -72.04 5.71
C PRO A 211 6.71 -73.48 5.45
N ASP A 212 6.78 -73.92 4.19
CA ASP A 212 6.78 -75.35 3.88
C ASP A 212 7.84 -75.73 2.84
N VAL A 213 8.50 -76.83 3.15
CA VAL A 213 9.69 -77.40 2.52
C VAL A 213 9.32 -78.16 1.24
N LYS A 214 10.07 -77.99 0.14
CA LYS A 214 10.43 -79.09 -0.78
C LYS A 214 11.49 -78.73 -1.83
N GLN A 215 12.20 -79.79 -2.22
CA GLN A 215 13.48 -79.87 -2.91
C GLN A 215 13.42 -79.57 -4.42
N GLU A 216 14.54 -79.00 -4.93
CA GLU A 216 15.33 -79.22 -6.18
C GLU A 216 14.82 -80.20 -7.28
N PRO A 217 15.30 -80.14 -8.56
CA PRO A 217 16.65 -79.70 -8.99
C PRO A 217 16.84 -78.92 -10.33
N GLU A 218 18.05 -78.33 -10.44
CA GLU A 218 18.95 -78.15 -11.61
C GLU A 218 18.49 -77.44 -12.90
N GLN A 219 19.19 -76.37 -13.32
CA GLN A 219 20.23 -76.40 -14.38
C GLN A 219 20.81 -75.01 -14.77
N SER A 220 22.12 -74.85 -14.56
CA SER A 220 23.17 -74.43 -15.52
C SER A 220 23.06 -73.14 -16.36
N THR A 221 23.90 -72.12 -16.07
CA THR A 221 25.00 -71.57 -16.93
C THR A 221 25.69 -70.38 -16.20
N LYS A 222 26.97 -70.47 -15.77
CA LYS A 222 28.22 -69.94 -16.40
C LYS A 222 28.10 -68.51 -16.94
N GLU A 223 28.97 -67.52 -16.73
CA GLU A 223 30.41 -67.35 -16.39
C GLU A 223 30.59 -65.81 -16.17
N THR A 224 31.31 -65.21 -15.21
CA THR A 224 32.77 -64.89 -15.25
C THR A 224 33.11 -63.92 -14.10
N THR A 225 34.08 -64.33 -13.26
CA THR A 225 35.21 -63.61 -12.59
C THR A 225 35.14 -62.07 -12.42
N THR A 226 35.43 -61.53 -11.23
CA THR A 226 36.80 -61.11 -10.82
C THR A 226 36.94 -60.97 -9.29
N GLU A 227 38.13 -61.34 -8.82
CA GLU A 227 38.64 -61.53 -7.46
C GLU A 227 38.67 -60.28 -6.57
N LYS A 228 38.40 -60.45 -5.26
CA LYS A 228 39.30 -59.93 -4.22
C LYS A 228 39.17 -60.66 -2.87
N GLU A 229 40.35 -61.00 -2.37
CA GLU A 229 40.78 -61.74 -1.17
C GLU A 229 40.09 -61.30 0.14
N GLU A 230 39.54 -62.27 0.88
CA GLU A 230 40.08 -62.90 2.11
C GLU A 230 40.11 -62.03 3.37
N SER A 231 39.21 -62.35 4.31
CA SER A 231 39.50 -62.35 5.74
C SER A 231 38.42 -63.17 6.47
N LYS A 232 38.75 -64.44 6.74
CA LYS A 232 38.01 -65.36 7.61
C LYS A 232 38.01 -64.87 9.05
N GLN A 233 36.83 -64.71 9.64
CA GLN A 233 36.59 -64.98 11.05
C GLN A 233 35.19 -65.58 11.19
N GLU A 234 35.15 -66.91 11.16
CA GLU A 234 34.03 -67.69 11.71
C GLU A 234 34.05 -67.49 13.22
N THR A 235 33.09 -66.70 13.70
CA THR A 235 32.71 -66.68 15.11
C THR A 235 31.35 -67.34 15.15
N GLU A 236 31.37 -68.62 15.51
CA GLU A 236 30.20 -69.41 15.88
C GLU A 236 29.67 -68.80 17.19
N TYR A 237 28.84 -67.76 17.06
CA TYR A 237 28.08 -67.19 18.16
C TYR A 237 26.75 -67.95 18.20
N SER A 238 26.58 -68.75 19.24
CA SER A 238 25.29 -69.29 19.65
C SER A 238 24.54 -68.18 20.38
N PRO A 239 23.38 -67.70 19.89
CA PRO A 239 22.53 -66.80 20.64
C PRO A 239 21.37 -67.61 21.22
N GLU A 240 21.65 -68.33 22.30
CA GLU A 240 20.65 -68.64 23.33
C GLU A 240 21.03 -67.88 24.61
N GLU A 241 21.39 -66.61 24.45
CA GLU A 241 21.40 -65.67 25.57
C GLU A 241 20.02 -65.03 25.64
N ILE A 242 19.32 -65.42 26.71
CA ILE A 242 18.28 -64.69 27.44
C ILE A 242 18.19 -63.23 26.95
N ILE A 243 17.28 -62.97 26.01
CA ILE A 243 16.79 -61.62 25.70
C ILE A 243 16.16 -61.14 27.00
N ASP A 244 16.87 -60.24 27.66
CA ASP A 244 16.45 -59.65 28.92
C ASP A 244 15.12 -58.93 28.66
N THR A 245 14.14 -59.09 29.52
CA THR A 245 12.79 -58.53 29.31
C THR A 245 12.78 -56.99 29.14
N GLN A 246 13.89 -56.32 29.48
CA GLN A 246 14.12 -54.89 29.19
C GLN A 246 14.16 -54.60 27.69
N ASP A 247 14.63 -55.52 26.85
CA ASP A 247 14.72 -55.31 25.41
C ASP A 247 13.33 -55.17 24.75
N GLN A 248 12.28 -55.78 25.32
CA GLN A 248 10.94 -55.71 24.72
C GLN A 248 10.24 -54.36 24.93
N GLU A 249 10.48 -53.70 26.07
CA GLU A 249 9.94 -52.35 26.32
C GLU A 249 10.67 -51.33 25.44
N ASP A 250 12.01 -51.43 25.37
CA ASP A 250 12.83 -50.59 24.52
C ASP A 250 12.47 -50.74 23.03
N VAL A 251 12.15 -51.96 22.58
CA VAL A 251 11.69 -52.20 21.20
C VAL A 251 10.37 -51.50 20.90
N LYS A 252 9.42 -51.48 21.84
CA LYS A 252 8.13 -50.78 21.64
C LYS A 252 8.32 -49.27 21.58
N LEU A 253 9.11 -48.71 22.51
CA LEU A 253 9.42 -47.29 22.53
C LEU A 253 10.18 -46.86 21.27
N ALA A 254 11.17 -47.65 20.84
CA ALA A 254 11.90 -47.42 19.60
C ALA A 254 10.99 -47.49 18.37
N THR A 255 10.01 -48.41 18.36
CA THR A 255 9.03 -48.54 17.27
C THR A 255 8.20 -47.27 17.16
N GLU A 256 7.63 -46.78 18.26
CA GLU A 256 6.84 -45.53 18.26
C GLU A 256 7.68 -44.32 17.84
N ALA A 257 8.91 -44.18 18.34
CA ALA A 257 9.82 -43.11 17.94
C ALA A 257 10.13 -43.13 16.43
N VAL A 258 10.39 -44.32 15.87
CA VAL A 258 10.63 -44.49 14.44
C VAL A 258 9.40 -44.13 13.61
N LEU A 259 8.19 -44.49 14.05
CA LEU A 259 6.96 -44.12 13.36
C LEU A 259 6.77 -42.60 13.34
N ILE A 260 7.04 -41.90 14.45
CA ILE A 260 6.99 -40.44 14.50
C ILE A 260 8.04 -39.84 13.54
N GLN A 261 9.28 -40.33 13.60
CA GLN A 261 10.39 -39.84 12.77
C GLN A 261 10.17 -40.05 11.26
N GLN A 262 9.40 -41.06 10.86
CA GLN A 262 9.06 -41.32 9.46
C GLN A 262 8.15 -40.25 8.85
N GLU A 263 7.34 -39.57 9.68
CA GLU A 263 6.31 -38.64 9.22
C GLU A 263 6.57 -37.19 9.61
N TYR A 264 7.22 -36.99 10.75
CA TYR A 264 7.41 -35.67 11.35
C TYR A 264 8.88 -35.43 11.67
N ALA A 265 9.30 -34.17 11.51
CA ALA A 265 10.58 -33.72 12.03
C ALA A 265 10.53 -33.73 13.56
N MET A 266 11.50 -34.39 14.20
CA MET A 266 11.57 -34.50 15.66
C MET A 266 13.00 -34.54 16.18
N ASP A 267 13.16 -34.12 17.44
CA ASP A 267 14.37 -34.25 18.25
C ASP A 267 14.10 -35.06 19.52
N TYR A 268 15.09 -35.79 20.02
CA TYR A 268 15.01 -36.49 21.30
C TYR A 268 15.35 -35.56 22.46
N ILE A 269 14.52 -35.57 23.51
CA ILE A 269 14.75 -34.80 24.74
C ILE A 269 15.61 -35.65 25.69
N GLU A 270 16.72 -35.08 26.16
CA GLU A 270 17.61 -35.72 27.14
C GLU A 270 18.16 -37.10 26.69
N ASN A 271 18.29 -37.31 25.37
CA ASN A 271 18.65 -38.59 24.76
C ASN A 271 17.72 -39.75 25.14
N SER A 272 16.48 -39.48 25.54
CA SER A 272 15.47 -40.51 25.78
C SER A 272 14.72 -40.83 24.50
N LEU A 273 14.57 -42.12 24.16
CA LEU A 273 13.77 -42.57 23.01
C LEU A 273 12.26 -42.29 23.18
N SER A 274 11.81 -42.09 24.43
CA SER A 274 10.40 -41.93 24.78
C SER A 274 9.95 -40.49 24.97
N LYS A 275 10.88 -39.52 24.89
CA LYS A 275 10.59 -38.10 25.06
C LYS A 275 11.06 -37.37 23.81
N VAL A 276 10.11 -36.83 23.06
CA VAL A 276 10.38 -36.23 21.74
C VAL A 276 9.82 -34.82 21.65
N GLU A 277 10.56 -33.94 20.99
CA GLU A 277 10.12 -32.63 20.53
C GLU A 277 9.78 -32.74 19.04
N ILE A 278 8.53 -32.50 18.68
CA ILE A 278 8.01 -32.60 17.30
C ILE A 278 7.80 -31.20 16.75
N TYR A 279 8.29 -30.96 15.53
CA TYR A 279 8.13 -29.72 14.80
C TYR A 279 6.96 -29.87 13.81
N LEU A 280 5.76 -29.47 14.27
CA LEU A 280 4.55 -29.55 13.46
C LEU A 280 4.31 -28.24 12.70
N THR A 281 4.59 -28.25 11.40
CA THR A 281 4.38 -27.10 10.50
C THR A 281 3.02 -27.21 9.83
N ILE A 282 2.06 -26.35 10.23
CA ILE A 282 0.72 -26.33 9.65
C ILE A 282 0.65 -25.34 8.47
N THR A 283 1.37 -24.23 8.58
CA THR A 283 1.46 -23.20 7.55
C THR A 283 2.92 -22.82 7.33
N ILE A 284 3.21 -22.06 6.26
CA ILE A 284 4.58 -21.61 5.95
C ILE A 284 5.16 -20.78 7.11
N GLU A 285 4.31 -20.04 7.82
CA GLU A 285 4.71 -19.14 8.89
C GLU A 285 4.50 -19.72 10.31
N GLN A 286 3.82 -20.87 10.45
CA GLN A 286 3.47 -21.43 11.76
C GLN A 286 3.97 -22.87 11.92
N THR A 287 5.05 -22.99 12.67
CA THR A 287 5.58 -24.24 13.21
C THR A 287 5.36 -24.29 14.72
N PHE A 288 4.74 -25.36 15.20
CA PHE A 288 4.55 -25.62 16.63
C PHE A 288 5.58 -26.65 17.11
N ILE A 289 6.18 -26.39 18.27
CA ILE A 289 7.06 -27.36 18.94
C ILE A 289 6.23 -28.06 20.01
N ILE A 290 5.89 -29.32 19.77
CA ILE A 290 5.05 -30.15 20.64
C ILE A 290 5.95 -31.15 21.35
N LYS A 291 5.90 -31.21 22.68
CA LYS A 291 6.65 -32.24 23.42
C LYS A 291 5.72 -33.39 23.76
N ILE A 292 6.16 -34.61 23.48
CA ILE A 292 5.41 -35.82 23.82
C ILE A 292 6.30 -36.71 24.67
N ASP A 293 5.76 -37.11 25.83
CA ASP A 293 6.36 -38.08 26.73
C ASP A 293 5.51 -39.35 26.74
N PHE A 294 6.06 -40.41 26.18
CA PHE A 294 5.47 -41.74 26.09
C PHE A 294 6.32 -42.80 26.80
N GLU A 295 7.07 -42.41 27.85
CA GLU A 295 7.92 -43.31 28.65
C GLU A 295 7.16 -44.51 29.22
N ASP A 296 5.88 -44.31 29.55
CA ASP A 296 5.02 -45.33 30.14
C ASP A 296 4.22 -46.16 29.09
N TYR A 297 4.53 -46.08 27.79
CA TYR A 297 3.77 -46.78 26.73
C TYR A 297 3.68 -48.29 27.00
N PRO A 298 2.47 -48.91 27.02
CA PRO A 298 1.22 -48.50 26.35
C PRO A 298 0.27 -47.60 27.16
N GLU A 299 0.70 -47.04 28.30
CA GLU A 299 -0.09 -46.00 28.98
C GLU A 299 -0.22 -44.74 28.13
N ARG A 300 -1.17 -43.89 28.51
CA ARG A 300 -1.49 -42.66 27.78
C ARG A 300 -0.29 -41.70 27.81
N PRO A 301 0.16 -41.22 26.64
CA PRO A 301 1.26 -40.26 26.59
C PRO A 301 0.85 -38.89 27.15
N LYS A 302 1.84 -38.15 27.65
CA LYS A 302 1.67 -36.78 28.13
C LYS A 302 2.11 -35.82 27.03
N LEU A 303 1.25 -34.87 26.70
CA LEU A 303 1.52 -33.84 25.69
C LEU A 303 1.74 -32.49 26.37
N ASP A 304 2.82 -31.82 26.03
CA ASP A 304 3.08 -30.42 26.39
C ASP A 304 3.00 -29.55 25.13
N LEU A 305 2.07 -28.59 25.15
CA LEU A 305 1.78 -27.72 24.01
C LEU A 305 2.28 -26.30 24.29
N PRO A 306 2.78 -25.59 23.27
CA PRO A 306 3.14 -24.20 23.43
C PRO A 306 1.89 -23.39 23.80
N GLN A 307 2.06 -22.38 24.66
CA GLN A 307 0.94 -21.63 25.25
C GLN A 307 -0.02 -21.05 24.20
N GLY A 308 0.49 -20.64 23.04
CA GLY A 308 -0.33 -20.15 21.92
C GLY A 308 -1.26 -21.23 21.37
N LEU A 309 -0.75 -22.44 21.15
CA LEU A 309 -1.54 -23.58 20.69
C LEU A 309 -2.54 -24.03 21.76
N GLN A 310 -2.12 -24.09 23.02
CA GLN A 310 -3.00 -24.45 24.14
C GLN A 310 -4.20 -23.51 24.29
N LYS A 311 -4.01 -22.20 24.06
CA LYS A 311 -5.13 -21.23 24.03
C LYS A 311 -6.12 -21.49 22.90
N MET A 312 -5.67 -22.07 21.78
CA MET A 312 -6.52 -22.36 20.62
C MET A 312 -7.29 -23.69 20.80
N VAL A 313 -6.61 -24.74 21.26
CA VAL A 313 -7.20 -26.09 21.37
C VAL A 313 -7.90 -26.36 22.71
N GLY A 314 -7.55 -25.62 23.77
CA GLY A 314 -8.06 -25.86 25.12
C GLY A 314 -7.35 -27.03 25.81
N ASP A 315 -8.11 -27.86 26.53
CA ASP A 315 -7.58 -29.10 27.11
C ASP A 315 -7.41 -30.15 26.02
N ILE A 316 -6.15 -30.50 25.73
CA ILE A 316 -5.81 -31.46 24.68
C ILE A 316 -6.43 -32.85 24.91
N ASN A 317 -6.67 -33.23 26.17
CA ASN A 317 -7.26 -34.52 26.52
C ASN A 317 -8.76 -34.58 26.19
N GLU A 318 -9.44 -33.44 26.22
CA GLU A 318 -10.84 -33.33 25.80
C GLU A 318 -10.95 -33.08 24.29
N TYR A 319 -9.94 -32.41 23.72
CA TYR A 319 -9.89 -32.03 22.32
C TYR A 319 -9.62 -33.21 21.39
N LEU A 320 -8.67 -34.11 21.71
CA LEU A 320 -8.31 -35.26 20.86
C LEU A 320 -9.13 -36.51 21.24
N GLU A 321 -9.81 -37.09 20.25
CA GLU A 321 -10.65 -38.28 20.43
C GLU A 321 -9.83 -39.52 20.74
N ILE A 322 -8.61 -39.62 20.19
CA ILE A 322 -7.66 -40.71 20.47
C ILE A 322 -7.28 -40.72 21.96
N LEU A 323 -6.92 -39.56 22.52
CA LEU A 323 -6.58 -39.44 23.95
C LEU A 323 -7.77 -39.73 24.86
N LYS A 324 -8.96 -39.29 24.45
CA LYS A 324 -10.21 -39.50 25.20
C LYS A 324 -10.65 -40.97 25.25
N LYS A 325 -10.37 -41.73 24.19
CA LYS A 325 -10.74 -43.16 24.06
C LYS A 325 -9.52 -44.08 24.21
N TRP A 326 -8.45 -43.61 24.84
CA TRP A 326 -7.22 -44.37 25.01
C TRP A 326 -7.48 -45.72 25.70
N ASN A 327 -7.02 -46.81 25.09
CA ASN A 327 -7.15 -48.17 25.61
C ASN A 327 -5.77 -48.81 25.76
N LYS A 328 -5.32 -49.06 26.99
CA LYS A 328 -4.00 -49.67 27.26
C LYS A 328 -3.84 -51.07 26.68
N ASP A 329 -4.94 -51.83 26.55
CA ASP A 329 -4.90 -53.21 26.04
C ASP A 329 -4.73 -53.26 24.52
N ASN A 330 -5.07 -52.17 23.83
CA ASN A 330 -4.89 -51.99 22.39
C ASN A 330 -4.61 -50.50 22.12
N PRO A 331 -3.41 -50.03 22.49
CA PRO A 331 -3.06 -48.61 22.40
C PRO A 331 -2.99 -48.23 20.92
N PRO A 332 -3.55 -47.07 20.52
CA PRO A 332 -3.23 -46.48 19.24
C PRO A 332 -1.76 -46.03 19.24
N HIS A 333 -1.15 -45.98 18.06
CA HIS A 333 0.23 -45.48 17.93
C HIS A 333 0.30 -44.00 18.31
N VAL A 334 1.43 -43.57 18.88
CA VAL A 334 1.65 -42.18 19.31
C VAL A 334 1.56 -41.22 18.12
N VAL A 335 2.02 -41.65 16.94
CA VAL A 335 1.94 -40.87 15.69
C VAL A 335 0.49 -40.54 15.30
N GLU A 336 -0.50 -41.37 15.65
CA GLU A 336 -1.91 -41.10 15.34
C GLU A 336 -2.45 -39.90 16.11
N ILE A 337 -1.93 -39.63 17.32
CA ILE A 337 -2.27 -38.44 18.11
C ILE A 337 -1.82 -37.18 17.35
N ILE A 338 -0.62 -37.21 16.76
CA ILE A 338 -0.05 -36.09 16.01
C ILE A 338 -0.86 -35.85 14.73
N ARG A 339 -1.21 -36.91 14.00
CA ARG A 339 -2.08 -36.84 12.80
C ARG A 339 -3.45 -36.26 13.12
N GLU A 340 -4.07 -36.68 14.23
CA GLU A 340 -5.36 -36.13 14.64
C GLU A 340 -5.25 -34.63 14.97
N LEU A 341 -4.19 -34.25 15.68
CA LEU A 341 -3.91 -32.85 16.01
C LEU A 341 -3.68 -32.01 14.74
N GLU A 342 -2.85 -32.49 13.81
CA GLU A 342 -2.60 -31.85 12.51
C GLU A 342 -3.89 -31.64 11.72
N SER A 343 -4.69 -32.71 11.57
CA SER A 343 -5.98 -32.66 10.87
C SER A 343 -6.93 -31.62 11.47
N LYS A 344 -6.94 -31.53 12.80
CA LYS A 344 -7.76 -30.54 13.53
C LYS A 344 -7.21 -29.12 13.47
N LEU A 345 -5.91 -28.93 13.23
CA LEU A 345 -5.27 -27.63 13.05
C LEU A 345 -5.29 -27.15 11.59
N TRP A 346 -5.66 -28.01 10.64
CA TRP A 346 -5.65 -27.67 9.21
C TRP A 346 -6.44 -26.39 8.84
N PHE A 347 -7.47 -26.02 9.61
CA PHE A 347 -8.22 -24.77 9.39
C PHE A 347 -7.34 -23.51 9.50
N LEU A 348 -6.18 -23.58 10.17
CA LEU A 348 -5.21 -22.48 10.22
C LEU A 348 -4.68 -22.12 8.82
N SER A 349 -4.62 -23.08 7.88
CA SER A 349 -4.27 -22.82 6.49
C SER A 349 -5.30 -21.94 5.78
N GLU A 350 -6.59 -22.16 6.03
CA GLU A 350 -7.67 -21.31 5.49
C GLU A 350 -7.59 -19.89 6.09
N LEU A 351 -7.25 -19.77 7.38
CA LEU A 351 -7.04 -18.48 8.03
C LEU A 351 -5.81 -17.74 7.50
N GLU A 352 -4.72 -18.45 7.23
CA GLU A 352 -3.53 -17.88 6.62
C GLU A 352 -3.82 -17.31 5.23
N LEU A 353 -4.59 -18.04 4.41
CA LEU A 353 -4.99 -17.55 3.10
C LEU A 353 -5.82 -16.26 3.20
N GLU A 354 -6.80 -16.21 4.10
CA GLU A 354 -7.59 -15.01 4.36
C GLU A 354 -6.72 -13.85 4.85
N ALA A 355 -5.81 -14.10 5.80
CA ALA A 355 -4.88 -13.08 6.27
C ALA A 355 -3.97 -12.56 5.16
N LYS A 356 -3.47 -13.43 4.26
CA LYS A 356 -2.66 -13.07 3.10
C LYS A 356 -3.41 -12.21 2.09
N MET A 357 -4.70 -12.50 1.85
CA MET A 357 -5.54 -11.63 1.01
C MET A 357 -5.70 -10.23 1.62
N ILE A 358 -5.86 -10.17 2.95
CA ILE A 358 -5.95 -8.88 3.66
C ILE A 358 -4.61 -8.13 3.59
N THR A 359 -3.49 -8.77 3.93
CA THR A 359 -2.16 -8.13 3.93
C THR A 359 -1.66 -7.78 2.51
N GLY A 360 -2.16 -8.48 1.48
CA GLY A 360 -1.87 -8.16 0.08
C GLY A 360 -2.47 -6.84 -0.40
N GLU A 361 -3.53 -6.36 0.25
CA GLU A 361 -4.22 -5.10 -0.13
C GLU A 361 -4.09 -4.00 0.92
N TYR A 362 -3.96 -4.38 2.19
CA TYR A 362 -3.97 -3.48 3.33
C TYR A 362 -2.72 -3.65 4.16
N LYS A 363 -2.26 -2.54 4.76
CA LYS A 363 -1.30 -2.63 5.85
C LYS A 363 -1.99 -3.28 7.05
N ALA A 364 -1.60 -4.51 7.39
CA ALA A 364 -2.18 -5.25 8.50
C ALA A 364 -1.10 -5.83 9.42
N GLU A 365 -1.36 -5.78 10.73
CA GLU A 365 -0.45 -6.28 11.78
C GLU A 365 -1.17 -7.33 12.64
N MET A 366 -0.52 -8.46 12.92
CA MET A 366 -1.11 -9.51 13.75
C MET A 366 -1.22 -9.07 15.22
N ILE A 367 -2.34 -9.40 15.87
CA ILE A 367 -2.59 -9.09 17.28
C ILE A 367 -2.17 -10.31 18.12
N ASP A 368 -1.27 -10.10 19.08
CA ASP A 368 -0.74 -11.14 19.97
C ASP A 368 -0.08 -12.31 19.22
N GLY A 369 0.40 -12.08 17.98
CA GLY A 369 1.01 -13.11 17.14
C GLY A 369 0.02 -14.12 16.54
N PHE A 370 -1.28 -13.91 16.68
CA PHE A 370 -2.29 -14.78 16.07
C PHE A 370 -2.68 -14.28 14.68
N ILE A 371 -2.50 -15.13 13.67
CA ILE A 371 -2.91 -14.84 12.28
C ILE A 371 -4.42 -14.59 12.13
N SER A 372 -5.21 -15.07 13.09
CA SER A 372 -6.66 -14.90 13.11
C SER A 372 -7.13 -13.52 13.56
N LYS A 373 -6.24 -12.68 14.10
CA LYS A 373 -6.57 -11.35 14.63
C LYS A 373 -5.63 -10.31 14.06
N LEU A 374 -6.18 -9.31 13.38
CA LEU A 374 -5.42 -8.33 12.60
C LEU A 374 -5.83 -6.90 12.98
N ASN A 375 -4.86 -6.02 13.14
CA ASN A 375 -5.05 -4.58 13.08
C ASN A 375 -4.88 -4.15 11.62
N VAL A 376 -5.99 -3.88 10.93
CA VAL A 376 -5.98 -3.48 9.52
C VAL A 376 -6.05 -1.97 9.42
N THR A 377 -5.11 -1.37 8.68
CA THR A 377 -5.03 0.08 8.47
C THR A 377 -5.56 0.45 7.09
N ILE A 378 -6.57 1.33 7.06
CA ILE A 378 -7.15 1.88 5.84
C ILE A 378 -6.70 3.34 5.68
N TYR A 379 -6.24 3.65 4.48
CA TYR A 379 -5.87 5.00 4.07
C TYR A 379 -6.98 5.63 3.25
N THR A 380 -7.31 6.88 3.57
CA THR A 380 -8.26 7.67 2.77
C THR A 380 -7.57 8.55 1.75
N TYR A 381 -8.33 9.07 0.78
CA TYR A 381 -7.84 10.10 -0.17
C TYR A 381 -7.25 11.35 0.50
N GLY A 382 -7.64 11.64 1.74
CA GLY A 382 -7.07 12.74 2.54
C GLY A 382 -5.81 12.36 3.31
N PHE A 383 -5.21 11.20 3.03
CA PHE A 383 -4.09 10.59 3.76
C PHE A 383 -4.36 10.41 5.26
N LYS A 384 -5.63 10.32 5.64
CA LYS A 384 -6.00 9.98 7.01
C LYS A 384 -6.02 8.47 7.17
N GLU A 385 -5.34 8.00 8.20
CA GLU A 385 -5.25 6.60 8.57
C GLU A 385 -6.36 6.23 9.55
N TYR A 386 -6.94 5.05 9.34
CA TYR A 386 -7.89 4.45 10.25
C TYR A 386 -7.54 2.99 10.49
N THR A 387 -7.36 2.61 11.75
CA THR A 387 -7.07 1.23 12.14
C THR A 387 -8.33 0.57 12.69
N LEU A 388 -8.68 -0.59 12.15
CA LEU A 388 -9.78 -1.44 12.62
C LEU A 388 -9.26 -2.80 13.07
N LYS A 389 -9.92 -3.41 14.06
CA LYS A 389 -9.59 -4.77 14.50
C LYS A 389 -10.45 -5.76 13.76
N VAL A 390 -9.83 -6.74 13.13
CA VAL A 390 -10.47 -7.80 12.36
C VAL A 390 -10.13 -9.14 13.00
N ASP A 391 -11.14 -9.89 13.41
CA ASP A 391 -11.00 -11.25 13.94
C ASP A 391 -11.67 -12.23 12.96
N ILE A 392 -10.84 -12.97 12.23
CA ILE A 392 -11.20 -13.99 11.25
C ILE A 392 -11.25 -15.40 11.86
N SER A 393 -11.11 -15.56 13.18
CA SER A 393 -11.06 -16.88 13.85
C SER A 393 -12.26 -17.80 13.58
N ASN A 394 -13.39 -17.25 13.13
CA ASN A 394 -14.61 -18.00 12.84
C ASN A 394 -14.77 -18.36 11.35
N TYR A 395 -13.78 -18.07 10.49
CA TYR A 395 -13.85 -18.43 9.08
C TYR A 395 -14.18 -19.93 8.91
N PRO A 396 -15.07 -20.31 7.99
CA PRO A 396 -15.69 -19.52 6.89
C PRO A 396 -16.96 -18.74 7.27
N ALA A 397 -17.24 -18.48 8.55
CA ALA A 397 -18.27 -17.54 8.97
C ALA A 397 -17.79 -16.08 8.82
N PRO A 398 -18.70 -15.09 8.81
CA PRO A 398 -18.32 -13.68 8.71
C PRO A 398 -17.31 -13.27 9.79
N PRO A 399 -16.36 -12.38 9.46
CA PRO A 399 -15.38 -11.88 10.42
C PRO A 399 -16.06 -11.07 11.54
N LYS A 400 -15.39 -10.89 12.67
CA LYS A 400 -15.77 -9.87 13.65
C LYS A 400 -14.92 -8.63 13.40
N ILE A 401 -15.55 -7.50 13.10
CA ILE A 401 -14.86 -6.24 12.80
C ILE A 401 -15.25 -5.20 13.84
N GLU A 402 -14.26 -4.67 14.55
CA GLU A 402 -14.46 -3.62 15.55
C GLU A 402 -13.97 -2.28 15.00
N PHE A 403 -14.90 -1.34 14.85
CA PHE A 403 -14.58 0.03 14.48
C PHE A 403 -14.12 0.83 15.71
N PRO A 404 -13.07 1.67 15.60
CA PRO A 404 -12.83 2.73 16.57
C PRO A 404 -14.00 3.72 16.56
N ASP A 405 -14.22 4.42 17.67
CA ASP A 405 -15.41 5.29 17.83
C ASP A 405 -15.47 6.41 16.79
N GLU A 406 -14.32 6.91 16.35
CA GLU A 406 -14.24 7.88 15.25
C GLU A 406 -14.75 7.29 13.93
N LEU A 407 -14.40 6.05 13.60
CA LEU A 407 -14.92 5.37 12.41
C LEU A 407 -16.40 5.05 12.52
N LYS A 408 -16.91 4.70 13.72
CA LYS A 408 -18.35 4.50 13.92
C LYS A 408 -19.15 5.74 13.55
N GLN A 409 -18.66 6.92 13.96
CA GLN A 409 -19.27 8.20 13.63
C GLN A 409 -19.13 8.55 12.15
N LEU A 410 -18.04 8.14 11.50
CA LEU A 410 -17.82 8.43 10.10
C LEU A 410 -18.65 7.54 9.16
N VAL A 411 -18.68 6.23 9.41
CA VAL A 411 -19.32 5.23 8.53
C VAL A 411 -20.84 5.26 8.68
N GLU A 412 -21.35 5.56 9.88
CA GLU A 412 -22.78 5.63 10.25
C GLU A 412 -23.62 4.38 9.88
N THR A 413 -22.97 3.31 9.43
CA THR A 413 -23.57 2.05 9.00
C THR A 413 -23.07 0.93 9.90
N PRO A 414 -23.95 0.25 10.65
CA PRO A 414 -23.58 -0.94 11.41
C PRO A 414 -22.96 -2.01 10.49
N ILE A 415 -21.97 -2.74 10.98
CA ILE A 415 -21.24 -3.73 10.17
C ILE A 415 -22.18 -4.79 9.58
N GLU A 416 -23.24 -5.15 10.31
CA GLU A 416 -24.24 -6.13 9.90
C GLU A 416 -25.05 -5.69 8.66
N ASN A 417 -25.04 -4.39 8.36
CA ASN A 417 -25.74 -3.81 7.22
C ASN A 417 -24.83 -3.60 5.99
N VAL A 418 -23.51 -3.78 6.13
CA VAL A 418 -22.57 -3.76 5.00
C VAL A 418 -22.92 -4.91 4.05
N LYS A 419 -23.00 -4.66 2.75
CA LYS A 419 -23.58 -5.59 1.76
C LYS A 419 -22.81 -6.91 1.71
N GLY A 420 -21.48 -6.88 1.69
CA GLY A 420 -20.64 -8.08 1.72
C GLY A 420 -20.84 -8.89 3.00
N TYR A 421 -20.97 -8.21 4.14
CA TYR A 421 -21.24 -8.84 5.43
C TYR A 421 -22.63 -9.49 5.48
N LYS A 422 -23.66 -8.73 5.07
CA LYS A 422 -25.06 -9.16 5.09
C LYS A 422 -25.34 -10.33 4.16
N ASN A 423 -24.67 -10.37 3.01
CA ASN A 423 -24.85 -11.41 1.99
C ASN A 423 -23.73 -12.45 2.04
N TRP A 424 -23.06 -12.60 3.19
CA TRP A 424 -21.95 -13.52 3.35
C TRP A 424 -22.33 -14.96 2.99
N LYS A 425 -21.54 -15.58 2.12
CA LYS A 425 -21.68 -16.97 1.71
C LYS A 425 -20.50 -17.77 2.19
N ARG A 426 -20.77 -18.85 2.93
CA ARG A 426 -19.76 -19.72 3.51
C ARG A 426 -18.83 -20.28 2.41
N LYS A 427 -17.52 -20.07 2.54
CA LYS A 427 -16.46 -20.48 1.59
C LYS A 427 -16.47 -19.81 0.20
N GLU A 428 -17.44 -18.94 -0.08
CA GLU A 428 -17.47 -18.15 -1.32
C GLU A 428 -17.11 -16.67 -1.06
N SER A 429 -17.41 -16.15 0.13
CA SER A 429 -17.10 -14.78 0.52
C SER A 429 -15.76 -14.70 1.24
N HIS A 430 -15.05 -13.59 1.00
CA HIS A 430 -13.76 -13.32 1.61
C HIS A 430 -13.81 -12.08 2.51
N THR A 431 -12.99 -12.07 3.55
CA THR A 431 -12.92 -10.95 4.50
C THR A 431 -12.50 -9.65 3.82
N VAL A 432 -11.58 -9.74 2.85
CA VAL A 432 -11.06 -8.60 2.10
C VAL A 432 -12.16 -7.85 1.31
N GLU A 433 -13.21 -8.54 0.84
CA GLU A 433 -14.33 -7.91 0.14
C GLU A 433 -15.14 -7.00 1.06
N VAL A 434 -15.34 -7.42 2.31
CA VAL A 434 -16.00 -6.61 3.34
C VAL A 434 -15.15 -5.39 3.68
N LEU A 435 -13.81 -5.56 3.74
CA LEU A 435 -12.88 -4.46 3.99
C LEU A 435 -12.87 -3.42 2.86
N ARG A 436 -12.92 -3.86 1.60
CA ARG A 436 -13.07 -2.96 0.43
C ARG A 436 -14.35 -2.13 0.51
N GLU A 437 -15.46 -2.73 0.91
CA GLU A 437 -16.73 -2.00 1.07
C GLU A 437 -16.65 -1.01 2.24
N ILE A 438 -16.03 -1.39 3.35
CA ILE A 438 -15.76 -0.48 4.48
C ILE A 438 -14.88 0.68 4.03
N GLN A 439 -13.78 0.42 3.33
CA GLN A 439 -12.90 1.46 2.78
C GLN A 439 -13.67 2.44 1.90
N TRP A 440 -14.50 1.92 0.99
CA TRP A 440 -15.34 2.75 0.13
C TRP A 440 -16.31 3.64 0.94
N LEU A 441 -16.93 3.12 2.00
CA LEU A 441 -17.78 3.91 2.89
C LEU A 441 -16.99 5.00 3.62
N ILE A 442 -15.79 4.67 4.11
CA ILE A 442 -14.88 5.62 4.77
C ILE A 442 -14.51 6.74 3.80
N ASP A 443 -14.08 6.41 2.58
CA ASP A 443 -13.68 7.39 1.57
C ASP A 443 -14.85 8.28 1.15
N LYS A 444 -16.02 7.68 0.89
CA LYS A 444 -17.24 8.41 0.56
C LYS A 444 -17.62 9.41 1.65
N ASN A 445 -17.71 8.96 2.91
CA ASN A 445 -18.16 9.83 3.99
C ASN A 445 -17.09 10.86 4.37
N SER A 446 -15.79 10.51 4.23
CA SER A 446 -14.69 11.47 4.37
C SER A 446 -14.77 12.57 3.32
N ARG A 447 -15.05 12.20 2.06
CA ARG A 447 -15.25 13.13 0.95
C ARG A 447 -16.42 14.08 1.22
N ILE A 448 -17.58 13.54 1.61
CA ILE A 448 -18.77 14.35 1.93
C ILE A 448 -18.46 15.33 3.08
N ASN A 449 -17.84 14.86 4.16
CA ASN A 449 -17.48 15.72 5.29
C ASN A 449 -16.50 16.82 4.91
N PHE A 450 -15.51 16.51 4.07
CA PHE A 450 -14.58 17.50 3.53
C PHE A 450 -15.29 18.56 2.69
N GLU A 451 -16.16 18.15 1.77
CA GLU A 451 -16.91 19.09 0.92
C GLU A 451 -17.88 19.95 1.74
N LEU A 452 -18.57 19.38 2.74
CA LEU A 452 -19.40 20.14 3.66
C LEU A 452 -18.59 21.19 4.43
N LYS A 453 -17.36 20.87 4.85
CA LYS A 453 -16.45 21.81 5.50
C LYS A 453 -16.06 22.95 4.56
N LEU A 454 -15.73 22.65 3.30
CA LEU A 454 -15.43 23.68 2.29
C LEU A 454 -16.64 24.58 2.00
N LEU A 455 -17.81 23.97 1.78
CA LEU A 455 -19.06 24.70 1.51
C LEU A 455 -19.44 25.60 2.68
N ARG A 456 -19.34 25.13 3.93
CA ARG A 456 -19.59 25.95 5.13
C ARG A 456 -18.57 27.10 5.29
N GLY A 457 -17.37 26.95 4.76
CA GLY A 457 -16.37 28.02 4.74
C GLY A 457 -16.72 29.14 3.74
N GLY A 458 -17.37 28.80 2.62
CA GLY A 458 -17.74 29.75 1.56
C GLY A 458 -19.17 30.29 1.65
N MET A 459 -20.10 29.51 2.20
CA MET A 459 -21.55 29.76 2.16
C MET A 459 -22.15 29.89 3.56
N LYS A 460 -23.16 30.76 3.72
CA LYS A 460 -23.74 31.09 5.03
C LYS A 460 -24.56 29.95 5.64
N GLU A 461 -25.29 29.21 4.82
CA GLU A 461 -26.27 28.20 5.27
C GLU A 461 -26.09 26.92 4.43
N VAL A 462 -25.48 25.90 5.03
CA VAL A 462 -25.24 24.58 4.42
C VAL A 462 -25.67 23.49 5.40
N ASN A 463 -26.73 22.77 5.06
CA ASN A 463 -27.31 21.71 5.88
C ASN A 463 -27.24 20.36 5.15
N PHE A 464 -26.71 19.33 5.80
CA PHE A 464 -26.69 17.96 5.27
C PHE A 464 -27.82 17.15 5.88
N ASN A 465 -28.58 16.45 5.05
CA ASN A 465 -29.60 15.49 5.45
C ASN A 465 -29.12 14.08 5.07
N ALA A 466 -28.63 13.34 6.07
CA ALA A 466 -28.11 11.98 5.89
C ALA A 466 -29.18 11.00 5.38
N SER A 467 -30.44 11.14 5.82
CA SER A 467 -31.52 10.22 5.43
C SER A 467 -31.90 10.31 3.94
N GLU A 468 -31.78 11.50 3.35
CA GLU A 468 -31.99 11.73 1.92
C GLU A 468 -30.69 11.71 1.11
N ASN A 469 -29.54 11.55 1.79
CA ASN A 469 -28.21 11.77 1.24
C ASN A 469 -28.14 13.07 0.41
N SER A 470 -28.65 14.17 0.98
CA SER A 470 -28.75 15.45 0.26
C SER A 470 -28.19 16.64 1.04
N ILE A 471 -27.62 17.60 0.30
CA ILE A 471 -27.07 18.84 0.82
C ILE A 471 -27.99 19.99 0.39
N TYR A 472 -28.44 20.77 1.36
CA TYR A 472 -29.20 22.00 1.15
C TYR A 472 -28.26 23.18 1.29
N VAL A 473 -28.10 23.94 0.21
CA VAL A 473 -27.22 25.12 0.16
C VAL A 473 -28.06 26.35 -0.14
N LYS A 474 -27.92 27.38 0.67
CA LYS A 474 -28.62 28.65 0.48
C LYS A 474 -27.63 29.78 0.25
N LEU A 475 -27.81 30.45 -0.89
CA LEU A 475 -27.01 31.59 -1.33
C LEU A 475 -27.84 32.87 -1.28
N SER A 476 -27.29 33.91 -0.66
CA SER A 476 -27.90 35.26 -0.66
C SER A 476 -27.13 36.20 -1.59
N GLY A 477 -27.81 36.83 -2.53
CA GLY A 477 -27.23 37.88 -3.36
C GLY A 477 -26.84 39.13 -2.55
N LYS A 478 -25.83 39.90 -3.02
CA LYS A 478 -25.35 41.12 -2.34
C LYS A 478 -25.66 42.45 -3.09
N MET A 479 -26.35 42.43 -4.24
CA MET A 479 -26.55 43.64 -5.08
C MET A 479 -28.00 43.82 -5.58
N LYS A 480 -28.28 43.92 -6.89
CA LYS A 480 -29.67 44.00 -7.45
C LYS A 480 -30.53 42.77 -7.14
N THR A 481 -29.94 41.76 -6.54
CA THR A 481 -30.57 40.56 -5.99
C THR A 481 -30.60 40.60 -4.46
N GLU A 482 -30.40 41.76 -3.82
CA GLU A 482 -30.65 41.95 -2.39
C GLU A 482 -32.07 41.53 -2.09
N GLY A 483 -32.21 40.53 -1.21
CA GLY A 483 -33.49 39.92 -0.87
C GLY A 483 -33.86 38.68 -1.71
N VAL A 484 -33.16 38.39 -2.81
CA VAL A 484 -33.31 37.12 -3.52
C VAL A 484 -32.41 36.08 -2.87
N VAL A 485 -33.06 35.05 -2.34
CA VAL A 485 -32.43 33.86 -1.78
C VAL A 485 -32.47 32.78 -2.86
N PHE A 486 -31.33 32.14 -3.11
CA PHE A 486 -31.21 31.00 -4.01
C PHE A 486 -30.96 29.75 -3.17
N ASP A 487 -31.95 28.86 -3.14
CA ASP A 487 -31.94 27.60 -2.42
C ASP A 487 -31.66 26.48 -3.42
N PHE A 488 -30.63 25.70 -3.14
CA PHE A 488 -30.22 24.55 -3.93
C PHE A 488 -30.37 23.28 -3.11
N LYS A 489 -30.92 22.24 -3.72
CA LYS A 489 -30.87 20.86 -3.22
C LYS A 489 -29.90 20.06 -4.08
N VAL A 490 -28.88 19.48 -3.45
CA VAL A 490 -27.92 18.57 -4.08
C VAL A 490 -28.20 17.16 -3.56
N GLU A 491 -28.72 16.28 -4.41
CA GLU A 491 -28.93 14.87 -4.10
C GLU A 491 -27.66 14.09 -4.50
N LEU A 492 -27.01 13.46 -3.52
CA LEU A 492 -25.80 12.67 -3.74
C LEU A 492 -26.21 11.24 -4.10
N PRO A 493 -25.74 10.68 -5.23
CA PRO A 493 -26.06 9.32 -5.60
C PRO A 493 -25.34 8.32 -4.67
N ALA A 494 -25.75 7.05 -4.72
CA ALA A 494 -25.20 6.01 -3.85
C ALA A 494 -23.70 5.82 -4.05
N ASP A 495 -23.22 5.94 -5.29
CA ASP A 495 -21.84 5.80 -5.77
C ASP A 495 -21.02 7.11 -5.76
N TYR A 496 -21.52 8.18 -5.15
CA TYR A 496 -20.76 9.43 -4.98
C TYR A 496 -19.42 9.19 -4.26
N PRO A 497 -18.28 9.79 -4.69
CA PRO A 497 -18.15 10.88 -5.65
C PRO A 497 -18.06 10.47 -7.13
N VAL A 498 -18.08 9.16 -7.44
CA VAL A 498 -18.04 8.68 -8.83
C VAL A 498 -19.30 9.09 -9.57
N GLY A 499 -20.46 8.86 -8.95
CA GLY A 499 -21.75 9.26 -9.49
C GLY A 499 -21.96 10.78 -9.48
N VAL A 500 -22.53 11.31 -10.56
CA VAL A 500 -22.82 12.74 -10.72
C VAL A 500 -23.94 13.18 -9.75
N PRO A 501 -23.72 14.19 -8.89
CA PRO A 501 -24.76 14.72 -8.02
C PRO A 501 -25.88 15.36 -8.84
N LYS A 502 -27.12 15.17 -8.39
CA LYS A 502 -28.30 15.80 -9.00
C LYS A 502 -28.60 17.10 -8.27
N ILE A 503 -28.72 18.19 -9.04
CA ILE A 503 -28.72 19.55 -8.48
C ILE A 503 -29.97 20.27 -8.94
N GLU A 504 -30.77 20.72 -7.98
CA GLU A 504 -32.06 21.36 -8.21
C GLU A 504 -32.08 22.75 -7.57
N LEU A 505 -32.36 23.77 -8.37
CA LEU A 505 -32.71 25.11 -7.88
C LEU A 505 -34.16 25.08 -7.37
N LYS A 506 -34.35 25.29 -6.07
CA LYS A 506 -35.66 25.26 -5.39
C LYS A 506 -36.35 26.62 -5.36
N SER A 507 -35.60 27.72 -5.37
CA SER A 507 -36.19 29.06 -5.34
C SER A 507 -36.90 29.41 -6.63
N GLU A 508 -38.08 30.00 -6.51
CA GLU A 508 -38.81 30.59 -7.62
C GLU A 508 -38.21 31.96 -7.97
N LEU A 509 -37.77 32.12 -9.22
CA LEU A 509 -37.15 33.35 -9.71
C LEU A 509 -38.16 34.16 -10.53
N GLU A 510 -39.25 34.60 -9.89
CA GLU A 510 -40.30 35.38 -10.55
C GLU A 510 -39.72 36.61 -11.27
N GLY A 511 -39.98 36.71 -12.58
CA GLY A 511 -39.52 37.82 -13.42
C GLY A 511 -38.04 37.78 -13.81
N ARG A 512 -37.30 36.69 -13.56
CA ARG A 512 -35.89 36.52 -13.95
C ARG A 512 -35.59 35.16 -14.61
N GLU A 513 -36.36 34.81 -15.64
CA GLU A 513 -36.17 33.56 -16.39
C GLU A 513 -34.80 33.48 -17.08
N ASP A 514 -34.23 34.62 -17.49
CA ASP A 514 -32.88 34.69 -18.10
C ASP A 514 -31.77 34.24 -17.13
N LEU A 515 -31.88 34.62 -15.85
CA LEU A 515 -30.98 34.16 -14.80
C LEU A 515 -31.18 32.67 -14.54
N ARG A 516 -32.44 32.21 -14.49
CA ARG A 516 -32.77 30.81 -14.27
C ARG A 516 -32.15 29.93 -15.36
N GLU A 517 -32.34 30.28 -16.64
CA GLU A 517 -31.77 29.54 -17.78
C GLU A 517 -30.25 29.50 -17.72
N LYS A 518 -29.60 30.61 -17.36
CA LYS A 518 -28.14 30.65 -17.16
C LYS A 518 -27.69 29.73 -16.04
N LEU A 519 -28.35 29.74 -14.88
CA LEU A 519 -28.01 28.86 -13.76
C LEU A 519 -28.21 27.39 -14.11
N VAL A 520 -29.33 27.06 -14.76
CA VAL A 520 -29.61 25.70 -15.24
C VAL A 520 -28.56 25.25 -16.26
N SER A 521 -28.15 26.13 -17.18
CA SER A 521 -27.10 25.85 -18.16
C SER A 521 -25.73 25.62 -17.49
N GLN A 522 -25.35 26.43 -16.50
CA GLN A 522 -24.11 26.25 -15.75
C GLN A 522 -24.11 24.93 -14.96
N ILE A 523 -25.22 24.60 -14.29
CA ILE A 523 -25.39 23.30 -13.61
C ILE A 523 -25.29 22.16 -14.62
N GLY A 524 -25.91 22.31 -15.80
CA GLY A 524 -25.84 21.33 -16.89
C GLY A 524 -24.40 21.11 -17.37
N SER A 525 -23.66 22.19 -17.64
CA SER A 525 -22.26 22.12 -18.08
C SER A 525 -21.35 21.46 -17.03
N PHE A 526 -21.57 21.76 -15.75
CA PHE A 526 -20.81 21.13 -14.68
C PHE A 526 -21.10 19.63 -14.59
N ARG A 527 -22.37 19.23 -14.70
CA ARG A 527 -22.76 17.81 -14.70
C ARG A 527 -22.18 17.03 -15.87
N THR A 528 -22.08 17.64 -17.06
CA THR A 528 -21.47 17.00 -18.23
C THR A 528 -19.96 16.83 -18.10
N GLY A 529 -19.29 17.65 -17.30
CA GLY A 529 -17.85 17.56 -17.03
C GLY A 529 -17.48 16.89 -15.71
N TRP A 530 -18.44 16.24 -15.03
CA TRP A 530 -18.21 15.68 -13.71
C TRP A 530 -17.28 14.46 -13.75
N HIS A 531 -16.33 14.43 -12.82
CA HIS A 531 -15.45 13.34 -12.49
C HIS A 531 -15.24 13.26 -10.96
N GLN A 532 -14.78 12.12 -10.46
CA GLN A 532 -14.61 11.87 -9.02
C GLN A 532 -13.72 12.88 -8.26
N PHE A 533 -12.83 13.57 -8.99
CA PHE A 533 -11.97 14.61 -8.41
C PHE A 533 -12.60 16.01 -8.36
N ASN A 534 -13.78 16.25 -8.94
CA ASN A 534 -14.45 17.56 -8.87
C ASN A 534 -15.08 17.76 -7.50
N TYR A 535 -15.06 19.00 -7.01
CA TYR A 535 -15.68 19.36 -5.74
C TYR A 535 -16.97 20.14 -5.96
N LEU A 536 -17.98 19.96 -5.11
CA LEU A 536 -19.19 20.77 -5.15
C LEU A 536 -18.91 22.27 -4.95
N ILE A 537 -17.84 22.62 -4.21
CA ILE A 537 -17.46 24.02 -4.02
C ILE A 537 -17.13 24.71 -5.36
N ASP A 538 -16.56 23.98 -6.33
CA ASP A 538 -16.19 24.54 -7.63
C ASP A 538 -17.45 24.92 -8.42
N LEU A 539 -18.46 24.05 -8.42
CA LEU A 539 -19.77 24.37 -8.95
C LEU A 539 -20.38 25.57 -8.26
N PHE A 540 -20.40 25.59 -6.93
CA PHE A 540 -21.03 26.68 -6.20
C PHE A 540 -20.29 28.01 -6.37
N ASN A 541 -18.98 27.99 -6.62
CA ASN A 541 -18.20 29.15 -7.05
C ASN A 541 -18.61 29.62 -8.46
N GLN A 542 -18.80 28.70 -9.41
CA GLN A 542 -19.30 29.02 -10.76
C GLN A 542 -20.73 29.59 -10.72
N ILE A 543 -21.64 28.98 -9.94
CA ILE A 543 -22.99 29.49 -9.67
C ILE A 543 -22.92 30.88 -9.07
N SER A 544 -22.08 31.08 -8.04
CA SER A 544 -21.92 32.38 -7.39
C SER A 544 -21.41 33.44 -8.37
N LYS A 545 -20.46 33.07 -9.24
CA LYS A 545 -19.98 33.93 -10.33
C LYS A 545 -21.09 34.28 -11.31
N ALA A 546 -21.90 33.32 -11.75
CA ALA A 546 -23.02 33.55 -12.65
C ALA A 546 -24.11 34.46 -12.04
N ILE A 547 -24.48 34.21 -10.77
CA ILE A 547 -25.38 35.09 -10.00
C ILE A 547 -24.78 36.50 -9.92
N PHE A 548 -23.48 36.58 -9.64
CA PHE A 548 -22.78 37.85 -9.52
C PHE A 548 -22.76 38.59 -10.86
N GLU A 549 -22.39 37.96 -11.97
CA GLU A 549 -22.36 38.56 -13.31
C GLU A 549 -23.72 39.12 -13.73
N VAL A 550 -24.82 38.40 -13.45
CA VAL A 550 -26.18 38.88 -13.74
C VAL A 550 -26.60 39.99 -12.77
N SER A 551 -26.20 39.90 -11.50
CA SER A 551 -26.41 40.99 -10.52
C SER A 551 -25.59 42.24 -10.85
N VAL A 552 -24.46 42.06 -11.53
CA VAL A 552 -23.49 43.06 -11.96
C VAL A 552 -23.80 43.58 -13.38
N ILE A 553 -24.92 43.18 -14.00
CA ILE A 553 -25.44 43.88 -15.19
C ILE A 553 -25.58 45.34 -14.83
N SER A 554 -24.63 46.11 -15.39
CA SER A 554 -24.50 47.55 -15.35
C SER A 554 -24.92 48.10 -13.99
N CYS A 555 -23.96 48.22 -13.08
CA CYS A 555 -23.93 49.31 -12.10
C CYS A 555 -24.66 50.50 -12.75
N VAL A 556 -25.93 50.73 -12.35
CA VAL A 556 -26.78 51.78 -12.96
C VAL A 556 -26.11 53.13 -12.72
N ILE A 557 -25.36 53.16 -11.61
CA ILE A 557 -24.28 54.09 -11.32
C ILE A 557 -23.31 54.14 -12.51
N CYS A 558 -22.50 53.15 -12.82
CA CYS A 558 -21.43 53.21 -13.82
C CYS A 558 -21.86 53.55 -15.27
N HIS A 559 -23.10 53.26 -15.69
CA HIS A 559 -23.59 53.63 -17.03
C HIS A 559 -24.37 54.94 -17.09
N LYS A 560 -24.79 55.51 -15.94
CA LYS A 560 -25.49 56.81 -15.85
C LYS A 560 -24.77 57.87 -15.02
N ILE A 561 -23.80 57.47 -14.21
CA ILE A 561 -22.96 58.31 -13.38
C ILE A 561 -21.76 58.65 -14.21
N GLU A 562 -21.76 59.92 -14.55
CA GLU A 562 -20.62 60.64 -15.02
C GLU A 562 -19.62 60.69 -13.87
N CYS A 563 -18.37 60.33 -14.14
CA CYS A 563 -17.29 60.50 -13.17
C CYS A 563 -17.31 61.97 -12.71
N PRO A 564 -17.39 62.26 -11.40
CA PRO A 564 -17.50 63.63 -10.91
C PRO A 564 -16.27 64.49 -11.23
N GLN A 565 -15.14 63.85 -11.57
CA GLN A 565 -13.92 64.56 -12.00
C GLN A 565 -13.89 64.84 -13.51
N CYS A 566 -14.30 63.91 -14.37
CA CYS A 566 -14.14 64.06 -15.82
C CYS A 566 -15.45 64.15 -16.62
N GLY A 567 -16.62 63.98 -15.98
CA GLY A 567 -17.92 64.05 -16.64
C GLY A 567 -18.23 62.88 -17.60
N LEU A 568 -17.26 61.98 -17.84
CA LEU A 568 -17.45 60.84 -18.73
C LEU A 568 -18.18 59.72 -18.01
N LYS A 569 -19.01 58.98 -18.76
CA LYS A 569 -19.64 57.76 -18.26
C LYS A 569 -18.53 56.78 -17.86
N ILE A 570 -18.68 56.16 -16.70
CA ILE A 570 -17.68 55.21 -16.17
C ILE A 570 -17.44 54.02 -17.12
N SER A 571 -18.39 53.73 -18.02
CA SER A 571 -18.28 52.72 -19.07
C SER A 571 -17.65 53.19 -20.40
N ALA A 572 -17.28 54.47 -20.54
CA ALA A 572 -16.70 54.99 -21.79
C ALA A 572 -15.22 54.62 -21.86
N SER A 573 -14.85 53.79 -22.83
CA SER A 573 -13.48 53.47 -23.20
C SER A 573 -12.86 54.63 -23.99
N ASN A 574 -12.75 55.80 -23.36
CA ASN A 574 -12.01 56.92 -23.92
C ASN A 574 -10.60 56.96 -23.30
N PRO A 575 -9.54 57.15 -24.10
CA PRO A 575 -8.14 57.00 -23.69
C PRO A 575 -7.55 58.21 -22.94
N ASP A 576 -8.36 59.12 -22.41
CA ASP A 576 -7.83 60.16 -21.52
C ASP A 576 -7.49 59.52 -20.15
N GLU A 577 -6.25 59.06 -20.04
CA GLU A 577 -5.65 58.24 -18.97
C GLU A 577 -5.74 58.85 -17.56
N GLN A 578 -6.08 60.13 -17.42
CA GLN A 578 -5.92 60.87 -16.16
C GLN A 578 -6.86 60.42 -15.03
N CYS A 579 -7.93 59.67 -15.32
CA CYS A 579 -8.88 59.22 -14.31
C CYS A 579 -8.97 57.70 -14.19
N GLN A 580 -8.03 56.93 -14.75
CA GLN A 580 -8.09 55.46 -14.72
C GLN A 580 -7.07 54.84 -13.76
N VAL A 581 -7.44 53.71 -13.16
CA VAL A 581 -6.59 52.84 -12.34
C VAL A 581 -6.86 51.40 -12.79
N SER A 582 -5.80 50.64 -13.03
CA SER A 582 -5.90 49.22 -13.33
C SER A 582 -5.82 48.39 -12.06
N CYS A 583 -6.64 47.34 -11.95
CA CYS A 583 -6.50 46.36 -10.88
C CYS A 583 -5.22 45.55 -11.07
N PRO A 584 -4.31 45.48 -10.09
CA PRO A 584 -3.02 44.79 -10.27
C PRO A 584 -3.12 43.27 -10.40
N SER A 585 -4.27 42.66 -10.06
CA SER A 585 -4.44 41.21 -10.15
C SER A 585 -5.17 40.74 -11.40
N CYS A 586 -5.97 41.59 -12.04
CA CYS A 586 -6.77 41.18 -13.21
C CYS A 586 -6.78 42.22 -14.33
N GLU A 587 -5.97 43.27 -14.19
CA GLU A 587 -5.69 44.33 -15.17
C GLU A 587 -6.91 45.09 -15.69
N ARG A 588 -8.06 44.94 -15.01
CA ARG A 588 -9.29 45.60 -15.41
C ARG A 588 -9.21 47.07 -15.05
N LEU A 589 -9.48 47.94 -16.01
CA LEU A 589 -9.49 49.39 -15.84
C LEU A 589 -10.74 49.84 -15.08
N TYR A 590 -10.52 50.69 -14.09
CA TYR A 590 -11.53 51.39 -13.30
C TYR A 590 -11.29 52.88 -13.40
N HIS A 591 -12.33 53.67 -13.20
CA HIS A 591 -12.10 55.07 -12.84
C HIS A 591 -11.53 55.14 -11.42
N LYS A 592 -10.51 55.97 -11.18
CA LYS A 592 -9.81 56.09 -9.88
C LYS A 592 -10.79 56.35 -8.73
N SER A 593 -11.79 57.21 -8.94
CA SER A 593 -12.84 57.47 -7.96
C SER A 593 -13.69 56.22 -7.64
N CYS A 594 -14.10 55.46 -8.65
CA CYS A 594 -14.88 54.24 -8.47
C CYS A 594 -14.05 53.11 -7.84
N TRP A 595 -12.78 53.01 -8.22
CA TRP A 595 -11.82 52.10 -7.60
C TRP A 595 -11.70 52.39 -6.10
N ASN A 596 -11.41 53.64 -5.73
CA ASN A 596 -11.28 54.05 -4.34
C ASN A 596 -12.55 53.74 -3.53
N GLN A 597 -13.73 54.02 -4.09
CA GLN A 597 -15.01 53.72 -3.42
C GLN A 597 -15.25 52.22 -3.27
N THR A 598 -14.90 51.42 -4.29
CA THR A 598 -15.02 49.96 -4.26
C THR A 598 -14.08 49.36 -3.20
N ILE A 599 -12.83 49.81 -3.15
CA ILE A 599 -11.85 49.34 -2.18
C ILE A 599 -12.21 49.81 -0.76
N ALA A 600 -12.68 51.05 -0.58
CA ALA A 600 -13.16 51.53 0.72
C ALA A 600 -14.34 50.70 1.25
N SER A 601 -15.25 50.26 0.37
CA SER A 601 -16.46 49.52 0.77
C SER A 601 -16.21 48.01 0.96
N PHE A 602 -15.47 47.39 0.03
CA PHE A 602 -15.36 45.93 -0.06
C PHE A 602 -13.95 45.40 0.25
N LYS A 603 -12.94 46.27 0.36
CA LYS A 603 -11.51 45.94 0.52
C LYS A 603 -10.95 44.97 -0.53
N LYS A 604 -11.66 44.77 -1.64
CA LYS A 604 -11.36 43.80 -2.70
C LYS A 604 -11.78 44.38 -4.05
N CYS A 605 -11.11 43.96 -5.12
CA CYS A 605 -11.49 44.28 -6.49
C CYS A 605 -12.91 43.76 -6.79
N GLY A 606 -13.77 44.60 -7.36
CA GLY A 606 -15.16 44.24 -7.66
C GLY A 606 -15.32 43.19 -8.77
N PHE A 607 -14.25 42.87 -9.51
CA PHE A 607 -14.28 41.89 -10.58
C PHE A 607 -13.59 40.57 -10.21
N CYS A 608 -12.29 40.61 -9.85
CA CYS A 608 -11.54 39.39 -9.52
C CYS A 608 -11.62 38.99 -8.03
N LEU A 609 -12.26 39.81 -7.18
CA LEU A 609 -12.46 39.57 -5.75
C LEU A 609 -11.16 39.39 -4.93
N ARG A 610 -9.99 39.72 -5.50
CA ARG A 610 -8.70 39.74 -4.79
C ARG A 610 -8.49 41.11 -4.09
N PRO A 611 -7.91 41.14 -2.87
CA PRO A 611 -7.54 42.40 -2.22
C PRO A 611 -6.40 43.08 -2.99
N PRO A 612 -6.44 44.40 -3.19
CA PRO A 612 -5.33 45.12 -3.80
C PRO A 612 -4.12 45.21 -2.84
N PRO A 613 -2.91 45.46 -3.35
CA PRO A 613 -1.72 45.66 -2.53
C PRO A 613 -1.89 46.85 -1.57
N PRO A 614 -1.19 46.87 -0.42
CA PRO A 614 -1.41 47.84 0.66
C PRO A 614 -1.30 49.31 0.21
N ASN A 615 -0.38 49.60 -0.71
CA ASN A 615 -0.19 50.94 -1.29
C ASN A 615 -1.41 51.47 -2.08
N MET A 616 -2.30 50.59 -2.54
CA MET A 616 -3.54 50.95 -3.23
C MET A 616 -4.77 50.96 -2.30
N MET A 617 -4.61 50.63 -1.01
CA MET A 617 -5.69 50.68 -0.02
C MET A 617 -5.81 52.03 0.68
N HIS A 618 -4.82 52.92 0.54
CA HIS A 618 -4.84 54.25 1.13
C HIS A 618 -5.63 55.21 0.23
N VAL A 619 -6.81 55.59 0.69
CA VAL A 619 -7.63 56.65 0.08
C VAL A 619 -7.29 57.94 0.83
N ASP A 620 -6.54 58.83 0.17
CA ASP A 620 -6.30 60.21 0.66
C ASP A 620 -7.59 61.04 0.73
#